data_AF-A0A0E0LKN6-F1
#
_entry.id   AF-A0A0E0LKN6-F1
#
_cell.length_a   1.000
_cell.length_b   1.000
_cell.length_c   1.000
_cell.angle_alpha   90.00
_cell.angle_beta   90.00
_cell.angle_gamma   90.00
#
_symmetry.space_group_name_H-M   'P 1'
#
loop_
_entity.id
_entity.type
_entity.pdbx_description
1 polymer ?
#
loop_
_entity_poly.entity_id
_entity_poly.type
_entity_poly.pdbx_seq_one_letter_code
_entity_poly.pdbx_strand_id
1 'polypeptide(L)'
;MEKRLLDARNDRGDTPLHSAARAGNAEMISCLIDLAAAASRDGKTASAKAYLRVHNNCGETALHHAITAAAAAAGNKYKIRKQLACIDQLIAADPQLAAIPLPNETAASPLYLAISLGEIGIAKHLFDKSDGKLSCSGPNRRNVLHAAVSHDQAHNKDNGN
;
A
#
# COMPACT_ATOMS: atom_id res chain seq x y z
N MET A 1 23.38 15.20 -0.06
CA MET A 1 22.13 15.86 0.41
C MET A 1 20.89 14.97 0.21
N GLU A 2 20.86 14.12 -0.81
CA GLU A 2 19.68 13.34 -1.24
C GLU A 2 19.10 12.40 -0.18
N LYS A 3 19.94 11.80 0.67
CA LYS A 3 19.50 10.90 1.77
C LYS A 3 18.51 11.56 2.75
N ARG A 4 18.73 12.85 3.10
CA ARG A 4 17.85 13.56 4.04
C ARG A 4 16.45 13.78 3.48
N LEU A 5 16.31 13.80 2.15
CA LEU A 5 15.01 13.99 1.51
C LEU A 5 14.19 12.70 1.56
N LEU A 6 14.81 11.56 1.25
CA LEU A 6 14.16 10.24 1.29
C LEU A 6 13.68 9.91 2.71
N ASP A 7 14.52 10.14 3.73
CA ASP A 7 14.20 9.82 5.13
C ASP A 7 13.33 10.89 5.83
N ALA A 8 12.95 11.97 5.13
CA ALA A 8 12.10 13.01 5.71
C ALA A 8 10.74 12.44 6.09
N ARG A 9 10.30 12.67 7.32
CA ARG A 9 9.00 12.21 7.83
C ARG A 9 8.13 13.39 8.20
N ASN A 10 6.85 13.33 7.86
CA ASN A 10 5.85 14.27 8.38
C ASN A 10 5.39 13.85 9.79
N ASP A 11 4.43 14.58 10.37
CA ASP A 11 3.89 14.33 11.72
C ASP A 11 3.25 12.94 11.89
N ARG A 12 2.86 12.28 10.78
CA ARG A 12 2.32 10.91 10.78
C ARG A 12 3.39 9.84 10.56
N GLY A 13 4.64 10.25 10.39
CA GLY A 13 5.74 9.34 10.03
C GLY A 13 5.78 8.99 8.54
N ASP A 14 4.95 9.62 7.70
CA ASP A 14 4.93 9.37 6.26
C ASP A 14 6.18 9.94 5.61
N THR A 15 6.83 9.12 4.79
CA THR A 15 7.96 9.52 3.93
C THR A 15 7.47 10.17 2.62
N PRO A 16 8.35 10.78 1.80
CA PRO A 16 7.94 11.29 0.48
C PRO A 16 7.29 10.21 -0.40
N LEU A 17 7.73 8.96 -0.24
CA LEU A 17 7.16 7.82 -0.96
C LEU A 17 5.69 7.56 -0.58
N HIS A 18 5.33 7.66 0.70
CA HIS A 18 3.94 7.57 1.15
C HIS A 18 3.08 8.67 0.54
N SER A 19 3.61 9.90 0.50
CA SER A 19 2.91 11.04 -0.10
C SER A 19 2.73 10.88 -1.61
N ALA A 20 3.75 10.43 -2.33
CA ALA A 20 3.69 10.14 -3.76
C ALA A 20 2.68 9.04 -4.08
N ALA A 21 2.67 7.96 -3.27
CA ALA A 21 1.69 6.90 -3.37
C ALA A 21 0.27 7.43 -3.14
N ARG A 22 0.02 8.16 -2.06
CA ARG A 22 -1.31 8.75 -1.79
C ARG A 22 -1.79 9.71 -2.90
N ALA A 23 -0.87 10.42 -3.55
CA ALA A 23 -1.19 11.33 -4.64
C ALA A 23 -1.47 10.61 -5.98
N GLY A 24 -1.18 9.32 -6.09
CA GLY A 24 -1.26 8.59 -7.35
C GLY A 24 -0.19 9.02 -8.37
N ASN A 25 0.98 9.47 -7.88
CA ASN A 25 2.07 9.95 -8.73
C ASN A 25 3.12 8.85 -8.96
N ALA A 26 2.88 7.99 -9.95
CA ALA A 26 3.76 6.87 -10.28
C ALA A 26 5.15 7.33 -10.74
N GLU A 27 5.26 8.43 -11.48
CA GLU A 27 6.54 8.99 -11.93
C GLU A 27 7.42 9.40 -10.75
N MET A 28 6.83 10.09 -9.76
CA MET A 28 7.54 10.45 -8.54
C MET A 28 7.97 9.22 -7.74
N ILE A 29 7.17 8.17 -7.70
CA ILE A 29 7.55 6.89 -7.08
C ILE A 29 8.79 6.31 -7.76
N SER A 30 8.81 6.24 -9.09
CA SER A 30 9.97 5.75 -9.85
C SER A 30 11.21 6.60 -9.57
N CYS A 31 11.11 7.94 -9.61
CA CYS A 31 12.22 8.82 -9.28
C CYS A 31 12.74 8.60 -7.84
N LEU A 32 11.85 8.44 -6.86
CA LEU A 32 12.24 8.19 -5.47
C LEU A 32 12.92 6.82 -5.29
N ILE A 33 12.48 5.80 -6.04
CA ILE A 33 13.10 4.46 -6.03
C ILE A 33 14.49 4.53 -6.67
N ASP A 34 14.64 5.21 -7.81
CA ASP A 34 15.91 5.38 -8.50
C ASP A 34 16.92 6.15 -7.63
N LEU A 35 16.46 7.21 -6.96
CA LEU A 35 17.26 7.95 -5.98
C LEU A 35 17.69 7.07 -4.80
N ALA A 36 16.78 6.24 -4.27
CA ALA A 36 17.10 5.31 -3.19
C ALA A 36 18.09 4.22 -3.65
N ALA A 37 17.97 3.75 -4.90
CA ALA A 37 18.89 2.79 -5.49
C ALA A 37 20.29 3.40 -5.70
N ALA A 38 20.38 4.64 -6.19
CA ALA A 38 21.62 5.37 -6.32
C ALA A 38 22.31 5.57 -4.96
N ALA A 39 21.55 6.06 -3.96
CA ALA A 39 22.07 6.29 -2.60
C ALA A 39 22.51 5.00 -1.88
N SER A 40 21.98 3.84 -2.27
CA SER A 40 22.37 2.53 -1.73
C SER A 40 23.70 2.02 -2.29
N ARG A 41 24.16 2.51 -3.46
CA ARG A 41 25.44 2.11 -4.07
C ARG A 41 26.65 2.67 -3.30
N ASP A 42 26.43 3.74 -2.54
CA ASP A 42 27.44 4.36 -1.69
C ASP A 42 27.73 3.57 -0.39
N GLY A 43 27.11 2.40 -0.20
CA GLY A 43 27.37 1.47 0.91
C GLY A 43 26.96 1.97 2.32
N LYS A 44 26.49 3.22 2.45
CA LYS A 44 26.12 3.88 3.71
C LYS A 44 24.61 4.00 3.95
N THR A 45 23.79 3.45 3.05
CA THR A 45 22.33 3.65 3.04
C THR A 45 21.63 2.30 2.98
N ALA A 46 20.47 2.22 3.63
CA ALA A 46 19.61 1.06 3.53
C ALA A 46 19.18 0.86 2.06
N SER A 47 19.06 -0.40 1.63
CA SER A 47 18.69 -0.75 0.25
C SER A 47 17.43 -0.01 -0.21
N ALA A 48 17.28 0.27 -1.51
CA ALA A 48 16.03 0.76 -2.09
C ALA A 48 14.80 -0.06 -1.63
N LYS A 49 14.99 -1.37 -1.41
CA LYS A 49 13.97 -2.23 -0.79
C LYS A 49 13.64 -1.80 0.63
N ALA A 50 14.63 -1.56 1.49
CA ALA A 50 14.40 -1.09 2.86
C ALA A 50 13.64 0.25 2.88
N TYR A 51 13.87 1.13 1.91
CA TYR A 51 13.11 2.36 1.74
C TYR A 51 11.63 2.12 1.39
N LEU A 52 11.34 1.16 0.50
CA LEU A 52 9.97 0.74 0.16
C LEU A 52 9.23 0.12 1.36
N ARG A 53 9.97 -0.59 2.22
CA ARG A 53 9.46 -1.28 3.42
C ARG A 53 9.33 -0.39 4.66
N VAL A 54 9.55 0.92 4.54
CA VAL A 54 9.37 1.84 5.66
C VAL A 54 7.90 1.92 6.03
N HIS A 55 7.64 1.83 7.34
CA HIS A 55 6.33 2.04 7.92
C HIS A 55 6.21 3.46 8.50
N ASN A 56 5.01 4.04 8.42
CA ASN A 56 4.65 5.25 9.15
C ASN A 56 4.28 4.92 10.62
N ASN A 57 3.84 5.91 11.40
CA ASN A 57 3.49 5.72 12.81
C ASN A 57 2.28 4.80 13.02
N CYS A 58 1.46 4.60 11.98
CA CYS A 58 0.31 3.69 11.98
C CYS A 58 0.68 2.26 11.58
N GLY A 59 1.93 2.00 11.18
CA GLY A 59 2.33 0.70 10.65
C GLY A 59 1.96 0.49 9.18
N GLU A 60 1.64 1.56 8.45
CA GLU A 60 1.29 1.52 7.03
C GLU A 60 2.52 1.77 6.17
N THR A 61 2.56 1.12 5.01
CA THR A 61 3.55 1.39 3.95
C THR A 61 2.95 2.25 2.84
N ALA A 62 3.79 2.71 1.91
CA ALA A 62 3.34 3.43 0.72
C ALA A 62 2.27 2.64 -0.09
N LEU A 63 2.32 1.31 -0.09
CA LEU A 63 1.31 0.47 -0.74
C LEU A 63 -0.07 0.59 -0.09
N HIS A 64 -0.14 0.72 1.24
CA HIS A 64 -1.40 0.91 1.96
C HIS A 64 -2.04 2.25 1.58
N HIS A 65 -1.24 3.32 1.54
CA HIS A 65 -1.70 4.65 1.13
C HIS A 65 -2.24 4.66 -0.29
N ALA A 66 -1.61 3.90 -1.20
CA ALA A 66 -2.13 3.74 -2.55
C ALA A 66 -3.51 3.07 -2.55
N ILE A 67 -3.67 1.95 -1.87
CA ILE A 67 -4.95 1.22 -1.82
C ILE A 67 -6.05 2.07 -1.18
N THR A 68 -5.77 2.74 -0.05
CA THR A 68 -6.73 3.64 0.61
C THR A 68 -7.12 4.81 -0.29
N ALA A 69 -6.17 5.42 -1.00
CA ALA A 69 -6.44 6.52 -1.91
C ALA A 69 -7.30 6.09 -3.12
N ALA A 70 -7.16 4.85 -3.57
CA ALA A 70 -8.01 4.29 -4.63
C ALA A 70 -9.43 4.06 -4.13
N ALA A 71 -9.61 3.48 -2.95
CA ALA A 71 -10.91 3.28 -2.34
C ALA A 71 -11.64 4.61 -2.07
N ALA A 72 -10.91 5.62 -1.58
CA ALA A 72 -11.44 6.97 -1.40
C ALA A 72 -11.80 7.66 -2.73
N ALA A 73 -11.39 7.10 -3.87
CA ALA A 73 -11.71 7.60 -5.20
C ALA A 73 -12.91 6.87 -5.83
N ALA A 74 -13.75 6.19 -5.04
CA ALA A 74 -14.94 5.45 -5.50
C ALA A 74 -15.71 6.24 -6.57
N GLY A 75 -15.73 5.71 -7.81
CA GLY A 75 -16.38 6.32 -8.98
C GLY A 75 -15.46 7.09 -9.93
N ASN A 76 -14.25 7.50 -9.53
CA ASN A 76 -13.30 8.18 -10.40
C ASN A 76 -12.29 7.19 -11.02
N LYS A 77 -12.66 6.63 -12.18
CA LYS A 77 -11.84 5.67 -12.94
C LYS A 77 -10.43 6.18 -13.26
N TYR A 78 -10.26 7.49 -13.49
CA TYR A 78 -8.95 8.07 -13.79
C TYR A 78 -8.03 8.03 -12.57
N LYS A 79 -8.55 8.39 -11.39
CA LYS A 79 -7.79 8.35 -10.14
C LYS A 79 -7.47 6.91 -9.72
N ILE A 80 -8.42 5.99 -9.88
CA ILE A 80 -8.18 4.55 -9.64
C ILE A 80 -7.06 4.02 -10.55
N ARG A 81 -7.04 4.38 -11.84
CA ARG A 81 -5.97 3.97 -12.77
C ARG A 81 -4.60 4.50 -12.37
N LYS A 82 -4.50 5.77 -11.96
CA LYS A 82 -3.25 6.32 -11.42
C LYS A 82 -2.76 5.53 -10.21
N GLN A 83 -3.71 5.12 -9.37
CA GLN A 83 -3.41 4.39 -8.16
C GLN A 83 -2.94 2.96 -8.43
N LEU A 84 -3.56 2.29 -9.41
CA LEU A 84 -3.10 0.99 -9.91
C LEU A 84 -1.70 1.08 -10.50
N ALA A 85 -1.39 2.13 -11.27
CA ALA A 85 -0.04 2.35 -11.77
C ALA A 85 0.99 2.53 -10.64
N CYS A 86 0.62 3.20 -9.55
CA CYS A 86 1.49 3.31 -8.37
C CYS A 86 1.68 1.95 -7.68
N ILE A 87 0.61 1.16 -7.54
CA ILE A 87 0.67 -0.19 -6.98
C ILE A 87 1.60 -1.08 -7.82
N ASP A 88 1.48 -1.02 -9.15
CA ASP A 88 2.33 -1.77 -10.08
C ASP A 88 3.80 -1.40 -9.93
N GLN A 89 4.13 -0.11 -9.83
CA GLN A 89 5.51 0.35 -9.63
C GLN A 89 6.08 -0.14 -8.28
N LEU A 90 5.28 -0.06 -7.21
CA LEU A 90 5.71 -0.50 -5.87
C LEU A 90 5.93 -2.01 -5.80
N ILE A 91 5.03 -2.82 -6.38
CA ILE A 91 5.15 -4.29 -6.42
C ILE A 91 6.28 -4.73 -7.35
N ALA A 92 6.46 -4.06 -8.50
CA ALA A 92 7.56 -4.37 -9.41
C ALA A 92 8.92 -4.12 -8.75
N ALA A 93 9.03 -3.06 -7.95
CA ALA A 93 10.26 -2.74 -7.23
C ALA A 93 10.53 -3.68 -6.03
N ASP A 94 9.47 -4.12 -5.33
CA ASP A 94 9.58 -5.13 -4.28
C ASP A 94 8.33 -6.03 -4.21
N PRO A 95 8.36 -7.22 -4.86
CA PRO A 95 7.23 -8.14 -4.86
C PRO A 95 6.85 -8.65 -3.46
N GLN A 96 7.78 -8.61 -2.50
CA GLN A 96 7.52 -9.02 -1.13
C GLN A 96 6.84 -7.92 -0.29
N LEU A 97 6.67 -6.71 -0.83
CA LEU A 97 6.08 -5.57 -0.14
C LEU A 97 4.66 -5.88 0.36
N ALA A 98 3.91 -6.67 -0.41
CA ALA A 98 2.57 -7.09 -0.06
C ALA A 98 2.51 -8.30 0.90
N ALA A 99 3.66 -8.93 1.17
CA ALA A 99 3.82 -10.06 2.07
C ALA A 99 4.50 -9.68 3.40
N ILE A 100 4.79 -8.40 3.63
CA ILE A 100 5.48 -7.95 4.84
C ILE A 100 4.63 -8.24 6.08
N PRO A 101 5.21 -8.81 7.14
CA PRO A 101 4.52 -8.99 8.40
C PRO A 101 4.15 -7.65 9.01
N LEU A 102 2.94 -7.59 9.56
CA LEU A 102 2.38 -6.37 10.12
C LEU A 102 3.22 -5.90 11.31
N PRO A 103 3.59 -4.61 11.37
CA PRO A 103 4.44 -4.08 12.44
C PRO A 103 3.71 -3.90 13.77
N ASN A 104 2.37 -3.89 13.78
CA ASN A 104 1.54 -3.70 14.96
C ASN A 104 0.22 -4.50 14.84
N GLU A 105 -0.48 -4.69 15.96
CA GLU A 105 -1.75 -5.44 16.02
C GLU A 105 -2.93 -4.72 15.32
N THR A 106 -2.74 -3.45 14.98
CA THR A 106 -3.71 -2.59 14.28
C THR A 106 -3.47 -2.49 12.78
N ALA A 107 -2.30 -2.91 12.27
CA ALA A 107 -2.04 -2.87 10.84
C ALA A 107 -2.86 -3.94 10.13
N ALA A 108 -3.36 -3.59 8.97
CA ALA A 108 -4.00 -4.50 8.04
C ALA A 108 -3.02 -4.85 6.95
N SER A 109 -3.06 -6.08 6.43
CA SER A 109 -2.33 -6.35 5.20
C SER A 109 -2.92 -5.55 4.04
N PRO A 110 -2.14 -5.24 2.99
CA PRO A 110 -2.65 -4.57 1.80
C PRO A 110 -3.89 -5.26 1.20
N LEU A 111 -3.91 -6.61 1.24
CA LEU A 111 -5.05 -7.39 0.77
C LEU A 111 -6.26 -7.28 1.70
N TYR A 112 -6.06 -7.35 3.03
CA TYR A 112 -7.14 -7.14 3.99
C TYR A 112 -7.74 -5.75 3.82
N LEU A 113 -6.92 -4.73 3.62
CA LEU A 113 -7.35 -3.36 3.42
C LEU A 113 -8.20 -3.22 2.15
N ALA A 114 -7.76 -3.76 1.01
CA ALA A 114 -8.54 -3.71 -0.23
C ALA A 114 -9.92 -4.38 -0.08
N ILE A 115 -9.98 -5.54 0.58
CA ILE A 115 -11.23 -6.29 0.78
C ILE A 115 -12.12 -5.61 1.83
N SER A 116 -11.54 -5.11 2.92
CA SER A 116 -12.26 -4.35 3.95
C SER A 116 -12.80 -3.01 3.43
N LEU A 117 -12.28 -2.51 2.31
CA LEU A 117 -12.79 -1.31 1.64
C LEU A 117 -13.77 -1.63 0.51
N GLY A 118 -14.04 -2.92 0.23
CA GLY A 118 -14.93 -3.35 -0.85
C GLY A 118 -14.31 -3.26 -2.25
N GLU A 119 -13.03 -2.95 -2.36
CA GLU A 119 -12.31 -2.74 -3.62
C GLU A 119 -11.80 -4.06 -4.20
N ILE A 120 -12.73 -4.94 -4.58
CA ILE A 120 -12.43 -6.28 -5.11
C ILE A 120 -11.56 -6.21 -6.37
N GLY A 121 -11.71 -5.17 -7.20
CA GLY A 121 -10.87 -4.97 -8.39
C GLY A 121 -9.40 -4.77 -8.03
N ILE A 122 -9.12 -3.99 -6.99
CA ILE A 122 -7.75 -3.75 -6.50
C ILE A 122 -7.20 -5.01 -5.84
N ALA A 123 -8.02 -5.72 -5.05
CA ALA A 123 -7.64 -6.97 -4.41
C ALA A 123 -7.22 -8.03 -5.45
N LYS A 124 -8.00 -8.18 -6.53
CA LYS A 124 -7.66 -9.06 -7.66
C LYS A 124 -6.37 -8.64 -8.35
N HIS A 125 -6.22 -7.35 -8.65
CA HIS A 125 -5.02 -6.83 -9.28
C HIS A 125 -3.76 -7.08 -8.43
N LEU A 126 -3.88 -6.92 -7.11
CA LEU A 126 -2.81 -7.22 -6.15
C LEU A 126 -2.44 -8.71 -6.16
N PHE A 127 -3.45 -9.58 -6.24
CA PHE A 127 -3.29 -11.03 -6.31
C PHE A 127 -2.55 -11.48 -7.57
N ASP A 128 -2.99 -10.97 -8.73
CA ASP A 128 -2.38 -11.29 -10.03
C ASP A 128 -0.93 -10.81 -10.11
N LYS A 129 -0.62 -9.65 -9.51
CA LYS A 129 0.72 -9.06 -9.54
C LYS A 129 1.69 -9.63 -8.51
N SER A 130 1.18 -10.18 -7.41
CA SER A 130 2.02 -10.72 -6.33
C SER A 130 2.22 -12.24 -6.41
N ASP A 131 1.76 -12.88 -7.50
CA ASP A 131 1.86 -14.34 -7.73
C ASP A 131 1.33 -15.15 -6.53
N GLY A 132 0.23 -14.67 -5.93
CA GLY A 132 -0.40 -15.28 -4.75
C GLY A 132 0.37 -15.14 -3.42
N LYS A 133 1.53 -14.48 -3.39
CA LYS A 133 2.32 -14.26 -2.15
C LYS A 133 1.83 -13.02 -1.41
N LEU A 134 0.69 -13.15 -0.73
CA LEU A 134 0.07 -12.06 0.02
C LEU A 134 -0.13 -12.45 1.49
N SER A 135 0.03 -11.47 2.38
CA SER A 135 -0.40 -11.63 3.77
C SER A 135 -1.91 -11.45 3.86
N CYS A 136 -2.62 -12.37 4.52
CA CYS A 136 -4.07 -12.29 4.77
C CYS A 136 -4.40 -11.78 6.18
N SER A 137 -3.39 -11.29 6.91
CA SER A 137 -3.53 -10.85 8.29
C SER A 137 -4.17 -9.47 8.35
N GLY A 138 -5.17 -9.31 9.21
CA GLY A 138 -5.81 -8.05 9.52
C GLY A 138 -5.68 -7.70 11.00
N PRO A 139 -6.16 -6.51 11.40
CA PRO A 139 -6.11 -6.04 12.77
C PRO A 139 -6.88 -6.97 13.72
N ASN A 140 -6.46 -7.02 14.99
CA ASN A 140 -7.11 -7.80 16.05
C ASN A 140 -7.24 -9.32 15.74
N ARG A 141 -6.24 -9.91 15.08
CA ARG A 141 -6.24 -11.33 14.62
C ARG A 141 -7.36 -11.68 13.63
N ARG A 142 -8.05 -10.69 13.07
CA ARG A 142 -9.03 -10.94 12.00
C ARG A 142 -8.28 -11.24 10.71
N ASN A 143 -8.80 -12.19 9.93
CA ASN A 143 -8.25 -12.49 8.61
C ASN A 143 -9.13 -11.89 7.51
N VAL A 144 -8.64 -11.94 6.27
CA VAL A 144 -9.36 -11.51 5.07
C VAL A 144 -10.79 -12.07 4.99
N LEU A 145 -11.03 -13.30 5.44
CA LEU A 145 -12.36 -13.92 5.44
C LEU A 145 -13.34 -13.20 6.39
N HIS A 146 -12.87 -12.71 7.54
CA HIS A 146 -13.70 -11.90 8.44
C HIS A 146 -14.12 -10.57 7.80
N ALA A 147 -13.24 -9.96 6.99
CA ALA A 147 -13.56 -8.71 6.28
C ALA A 147 -14.59 -8.94 5.16
N ALA A 148 -14.44 -10.03 4.39
CA ALA A 148 -15.36 -10.38 3.31
C ALA A 148 -16.79 -10.65 3.81
N VAL A 149 -16.93 -11.38 4.93
CA VAL A 149 -18.24 -11.67 5.54
C VAL A 149 -18.94 -10.41 6.06
N SER A 150 -18.16 -9.45 6.57
CA SER A 150 -18.73 -8.19 7.10
C SER A 150 -19.31 -7.28 6.01
N HIS A 151 -18.77 -7.35 4.79
CA HIS A 151 -19.28 -6.60 3.63
C HIS A 151 -20.56 -7.19 3.05
N ASP A 152 -20.67 -8.52 2.99
CA ASP A 152 -21.89 -9.21 2.51
C ASP A 152 -23.11 -8.91 3.40
N GLN A 153 -22.89 -8.82 4.72
CA GLN A 153 -23.91 -8.45 5.70
C GLN A 153 -24.35 -6.98 5.61
N ALA A 154 -23.46 -6.08 5.18
CA ALA A 154 -23.78 -4.65 5.01
C ALA A 154 -24.62 -4.41 3.74
N HIS A 155 -24.31 -5.12 2.64
CA HIS A 155 -25.05 -4.98 1.39
C HIS A 155 -26.48 -5.55 1.46
N ASN A 156 -26.72 -6.50 2.37
CA ASN A 156 -28.04 -7.11 2.54
C ASN A 156 -28.99 -6.32 3.48
N LYS A 157 -28.52 -5.25 4.12
CA LYS A 157 -29.38 -4.38 4.96
C LYS A 157 -29.98 -3.19 4.20
N ASP A 158 -29.43 -2.83 3.05
CA ASP A 158 -29.89 -1.68 2.25
C ASP A 158 -30.97 -2.04 1.20
N ASN A 159 -31.33 -3.33 1.05
CA ASN A 159 -32.36 -3.81 0.11
C ASN A 159 -33.71 -4.16 0.78
N GLY A 160 -33.95 -3.65 1.99
CA GLY A 160 -35.18 -3.91 2.75
C GLY A 160 -35.80 -2.63 3.28
N ASN A 161 -36.27 -1.74 2.41
CA ASN A 161 -37.33 -0.78 2.73
C ASN A 161 -38.10 -0.31 1.49
#